data_AF-A0A4R7ZFY5-F1
#
_entry.id   AF-A0A4R7ZFY5-F1
#
_cell.length_a   1.000
_cell.length_b   1.000
_cell.length_c   1.000
_cell.angle_alpha   90.00
_cell.angle_beta   90.00
_cell.angle_gamma   90.00
#
_symmetry.space_group_name_H-M   'P 1'
#
loop_
_entity.id
_entity.type
_entity.pdbx_description
1 polymer ?
#
loop_
_entity_poly.entity_id
_entity_poly.type
_entity_poly.pdbx_seq_one_letter_code
_entity_poly.pdbx_strand_id
1 'polypeptide(L)'
;MGSGELTSTNGTVVWDGIGVLRIRYDGTRPGLDPLTSSLRTRLGERVLPVEALKAVEVSEARLKLVLRDGADPLRSVTGTDVLIDPYEFPEVDPALAEEVARGIRRTLVRRDVPATDANRWLLAPPAAPDRLEGRDATLSVANGRLTFTYKRSAGRKKKALGNPWQVPLGDIVDVEWTPGRGGLGGRGFLRITTDDDTPVERPKPKHDPAAMVTERGADVDALFFAARLLTRIRP
;
A
#
# COMPACT_ATOMS: atom_id res chain seq x y z
N MET A 1 -15.51 4.64 28.16
CA MET A 1 -15.37 4.24 26.75
C MET A 1 -14.60 2.94 26.76
N GLY A 2 -15.17 1.87 26.20
CA GLY A 2 -14.52 0.55 26.23
C GLY A 2 -13.33 0.52 25.27
N SER A 3 -12.15 0.24 25.79
CA SER A 3 -11.08 -0.39 25.01
C SER A 3 -11.51 -1.82 24.67
N GLY A 4 -11.05 -2.37 23.56
CA GLY A 4 -11.42 -3.72 23.15
C GLY A 4 -10.35 -4.35 22.28
N GLU A 5 -10.24 -5.66 22.35
CA GLU A 5 -9.35 -6.47 21.52
C GLU A 5 -10.20 -7.45 20.73
N LEU A 6 -10.06 -7.45 19.41
CA LEU A 6 -10.81 -8.30 18.49
C LEU A 6 -9.83 -9.16 17.71
N THR A 7 -9.90 -10.48 17.88
CA THR A 7 -9.08 -11.44 17.13
C THR A 7 -9.84 -11.98 15.93
N SER A 8 -9.16 -12.05 14.80
CA SER A 8 -9.65 -12.55 13.51
C SER A 8 -8.63 -13.51 12.92
N THR A 9 -9.07 -14.36 12.00
CA THR A 9 -8.14 -15.13 11.16
C THR A 9 -7.25 -14.24 10.27
N ASN A 10 -7.56 -12.94 10.13
CA ASN A 10 -6.74 -11.92 9.47
C ASN A 10 -5.99 -11.00 10.46
N GLY A 11 -5.85 -11.35 11.73
CA GLY A 11 -5.08 -10.57 12.71
C GLY A 11 -5.92 -10.02 13.85
N THR A 12 -5.28 -9.25 14.72
CA THR A 12 -5.89 -8.68 15.91
C THR A 12 -6.03 -7.16 15.77
N VAL A 13 -7.21 -6.65 16.09
CA VAL A 13 -7.50 -5.21 16.20
C VAL A 13 -7.65 -4.84 17.67
N VAL A 14 -6.78 -3.97 18.15
CA VAL A 14 -6.86 -3.40 19.51
C VAL A 14 -7.32 -1.95 19.42
N TRP A 15 -8.47 -1.66 19.98
CA TRP A 15 -9.03 -0.31 20.12
C TRP A 15 -8.74 0.23 21.52
N ASP A 16 -8.15 1.42 21.61
CA ASP A 16 -7.75 2.04 22.89
C ASP A 16 -8.91 2.73 23.64
N GLY A 17 -10.10 2.83 23.03
CA GLY A 17 -11.24 3.53 23.60
C GLY A 17 -11.25 5.05 23.37
N ILE A 18 -10.17 5.63 22.83
CA ILE A 18 -9.93 7.08 22.83
C ILE A 18 -9.81 7.61 21.40
N GLY A 19 -9.04 6.94 20.54
CA GLY A 19 -8.74 7.43 19.19
C GLY A 19 -7.71 6.65 18.39
N VAL A 20 -7.14 5.57 18.92
CA VAL A 20 -6.08 4.80 18.23
C VAL A 20 -6.45 3.33 18.14
N LEU A 21 -6.33 2.79 16.93
CA LEU A 21 -6.37 1.36 16.66
C LEU A 21 -4.93 0.85 16.45
N ARG A 22 -4.60 -0.29 17.06
CA ARG A 22 -3.41 -1.07 16.71
C ARG A 22 -3.85 -2.34 16.01
N ILE A 23 -3.34 -2.56 14.81
CA ILE A 23 -3.64 -3.72 13.97
C ILE A 23 -2.41 -4.58 13.94
N ARG A 24 -2.51 -5.82 14.41
CA ARG A 24 -1.43 -6.81 14.35
C ARG A 24 -1.82 -7.87 13.35
N TYR A 25 -1.04 -8.01 12.28
CA TYR A 25 -1.29 -8.98 11.25
C TYR A 25 -0.72 -10.34 11.65
N ASP A 26 -1.60 -11.30 11.89
CA ASP A 26 -1.19 -12.69 12.02
C ASP A 26 -0.64 -13.15 10.66
N GLY A 27 0.63 -13.59 10.63
CA GLY A 27 1.40 -13.75 9.40
C GLY A 27 0.75 -14.69 8.38
N THR A 28 1.14 -15.96 8.40
CA THR A 28 0.73 -16.95 7.40
C THR A 28 -0.38 -17.84 7.94
N ARG A 29 -1.34 -18.22 7.10
CA ARG A 29 -2.34 -19.26 7.42
C ARG A 29 -2.57 -20.15 6.19
N PRO A 30 -3.08 -21.38 6.36
CA PRO A 30 -3.39 -22.26 5.24
C PRO A 30 -4.33 -21.58 4.23
N GLY A 31 -4.04 -21.74 2.94
CA GLY A 31 -4.90 -21.26 1.86
C GLY A 31 -4.70 -19.79 1.44
N LEU A 32 -3.84 -19.01 2.13
CA LEU A 32 -3.44 -17.69 1.61
C LEU A 32 -2.44 -17.82 0.47
N ASP A 33 -2.59 -16.98 -0.56
CA ASP A 33 -1.59 -16.89 -1.61
C ASP A 33 -0.26 -16.34 -1.07
N PRO A 34 0.89 -16.70 -1.68
CA PRO A 34 2.20 -16.31 -1.17
C PRO A 34 2.41 -14.79 -1.04
N LEU A 35 1.80 -14.01 -1.92
CA LEU A 35 1.95 -12.55 -1.91
C LEU A 35 1.20 -11.94 -0.72
N THR A 36 -0.06 -12.33 -0.52
CA THR A 36 -0.83 -11.88 0.65
C THR A 36 -0.17 -12.33 1.95
N SER A 37 0.30 -13.58 2.01
CA SER A 37 1.03 -14.14 3.16
C SER A 37 2.30 -13.35 3.50
N SER A 38 3.10 -13.00 2.48
CA SER A 38 4.30 -12.16 2.64
C SER A 38 3.96 -10.74 3.08
N LEU A 39 2.95 -10.12 2.46
CA LEU A 39 2.50 -8.78 2.80
C LEU A 39 2.12 -8.69 4.28
N ARG A 40 1.24 -9.58 4.75
CA ARG A 40 0.77 -9.59 6.14
C ARG A 40 1.90 -9.77 7.14
N THR A 41 2.78 -10.75 6.88
CA THR A 41 3.97 -11.00 7.72
C THR A 41 4.86 -9.75 7.82
N ARG A 42 5.04 -9.03 6.71
CA ARG A 42 5.93 -7.86 6.66
C ARG A 42 5.29 -6.56 7.15
N LEU A 43 3.97 -6.42 7.09
CA LEU A 43 3.26 -5.30 7.70
C LEU A 43 3.38 -5.34 9.23
N GLY A 44 3.38 -6.53 9.83
CA GLY A 44 3.58 -6.70 11.27
C GLY A 44 2.50 -6.00 12.09
N GLU A 45 2.86 -4.89 12.73
CA GLU A 45 1.91 -4.02 13.44
C GLU A 45 1.75 -2.67 12.73
N ARG A 46 0.51 -2.21 12.60
CA ARG A 46 0.17 -0.86 12.14
C ARG A 46 -0.63 -0.12 13.19
N VAL A 47 -0.27 1.15 13.39
CA VAL A 47 -1.01 2.09 14.23
C VAL A 47 -1.87 2.97 13.33
N LEU A 48 -3.14 3.09 13.69
CA LEU A 48 -4.15 3.77 12.88
C LEU A 48 -4.91 4.78 13.75
N PRO A 49 -4.75 6.10 13.49
CA PRO A 49 -5.58 7.10 14.14
C PRO A 49 -7.01 7.01 13.60
N VAL A 50 -8.01 7.17 14.46
CA VAL A 50 -9.44 7.10 14.09
C VAL A 50 -9.80 8.12 13.00
N GLU A 51 -9.07 9.23 12.91
CA GLU A 51 -9.19 10.26 11.89
C GLU A 51 -8.93 9.75 10.47
N ALA A 52 -8.27 8.60 10.33
CA ALA A 52 -8.04 7.94 9.05
C ALA A 52 -9.27 7.18 8.54
N LEU A 53 -10.25 6.89 9.40
CA LEU A 53 -11.45 6.14 9.04
C LEU A 53 -12.56 7.09 8.59
N LYS A 54 -13.25 6.73 7.50
CA LYS A 54 -14.55 7.32 7.14
C LYS A 54 -15.71 6.53 7.72
N ALA A 55 -15.52 5.23 7.93
CA ALA A 55 -16.54 4.36 8.51
C ALA A 55 -15.93 3.10 9.15
N VAL A 56 -16.78 2.37 9.86
CA VAL A 56 -16.52 1.00 10.30
C VAL A 56 -17.78 0.16 10.06
N GLU A 57 -17.61 -0.93 9.34
CA GLU A 57 -18.68 -1.83 8.92
C GLU A 57 -18.57 -3.16 9.68
N VAL A 58 -19.72 -3.69 10.07
CA VAL A 58 -19.83 -5.01 10.70
C VAL A 58 -20.88 -5.80 9.94
N SER A 59 -20.54 -7.01 9.52
CA SER A 59 -21.44 -7.92 8.80
C SER A 59 -21.04 -9.36 9.11
N GLU A 60 -21.97 -10.27 9.41
CA GLU A 60 -21.72 -11.73 9.48
C GLU A 60 -20.33 -12.15 9.99
N ALA A 61 -20.03 -11.88 11.27
CA ALA A 61 -18.72 -12.20 11.88
C ALA A 61 -17.52 -11.57 11.16
N ARG A 62 -17.67 -10.36 10.61
CA ARG A 62 -16.61 -9.59 9.95
C ARG A 62 -16.64 -8.14 10.42
N LEU A 63 -15.45 -7.61 10.71
CA LEU A 63 -15.21 -6.18 10.93
C LEU A 63 -14.42 -5.62 9.74
N LYS A 64 -14.86 -4.51 9.15
CA LYS A 64 -14.11 -3.78 8.12
C LYS A 64 -13.88 -2.34 8.55
N LEU A 65 -12.61 -1.95 8.60
CA LEU A 65 -12.19 -0.58 8.84
C LEU A 65 -12.12 0.14 7.50
N VAL A 66 -13.01 1.11 7.27
CA VAL A 66 -13.10 1.81 5.98
C VAL A 66 -12.31 3.10 6.07
N LEU A 67 -11.16 3.12 5.40
CA LEU A 67 -10.29 4.29 5.37
C LEU A 67 -10.84 5.40 4.46
N ARG A 68 -10.52 6.64 4.82
CA ARG A 68 -10.62 7.79 3.93
C ARG A 68 -9.61 7.64 2.80
N ASP A 69 -10.01 8.02 1.60
CA ASP A 69 -9.10 8.03 0.45
C ASP A 69 -8.00 9.06 0.71
N GLY A 70 -6.75 8.72 0.38
CA GLY A 70 -5.57 9.54 0.71
C GLY A 70 -5.07 9.43 2.15
N ALA A 71 -5.66 8.60 3.02
CA ALA A 71 -5.20 8.45 4.41
C ALA A 71 -4.02 7.47 4.56
N ASP A 72 -3.94 6.43 3.71
CA ASP A 72 -2.89 5.40 3.75
C ASP A 72 -2.19 5.29 2.39
N PRO A 73 -0.88 5.59 2.30
CA PRO A 73 -0.15 5.48 1.06
C PRO A 73 -0.08 4.04 0.52
N LEU A 74 -0.14 3.02 1.39
CA LEU A 74 -0.17 1.63 0.95
C LEU A 74 -1.46 1.35 0.16
N ARG A 75 -2.62 1.73 0.72
CA ARG A 75 -3.93 1.54 0.06
C ARG A 75 -4.04 2.34 -1.24
N SER A 76 -3.48 3.55 -1.27
CA SER A 76 -3.44 4.37 -2.49
C SER A 76 -2.66 3.71 -3.62
N VAL A 77 -1.58 2.98 -3.32
CA VAL A 77 -0.79 2.27 -4.34
C VAL A 77 -1.43 0.94 -4.75
N THR A 78 -2.04 0.20 -3.83
CA THR A 78 -2.63 -1.11 -4.17
C THR A 78 -3.91 -1.00 -5.01
N GLY A 79 -4.65 0.10 -4.90
CA GLY A 79 -6.02 0.19 -5.45
C GLY A 79 -6.99 -0.80 -4.77
N THR A 80 -8.09 -1.11 -5.44
CA THR A 80 -9.19 -1.96 -4.91
C THR A 80 -9.09 -3.45 -5.24
N ASP A 81 -8.40 -3.83 -6.32
CA ASP A 81 -8.66 -5.13 -6.96
C ASP A 81 -7.57 -6.19 -6.76
N VAL A 82 -6.43 -5.82 -6.14
CA VAL A 82 -5.19 -6.56 -6.38
C VAL A 82 -4.62 -7.28 -5.16
N LEU A 83 -5.26 -7.21 -3.98
CA LEU A 83 -4.87 -7.93 -2.76
C LEU A 83 -6.07 -8.10 -1.83
N ILE A 84 -6.00 -9.04 -0.88
CA ILE A 84 -6.94 -9.06 0.27
C ILE A 84 -6.81 -7.71 0.99
N ASP A 85 -7.95 -7.08 1.31
CA ASP A 85 -7.99 -5.80 2.02
C ASP A 85 -7.34 -5.97 3.41
N PRO A 86 -6.23 -5.26 3.72
CA PRO A 86 -5.55 -5.38 5.00
C PRO A 86 -6.32 -4.74 6.16
N TYR A 87 -7.52 -4.22 5.90
CA TYR A 87 -8.41 -3.61 6.88
C TYR A 87 -9.72 -4.38 7.07
N GLU A 88 -9.77 -5.62 6.57
CA GLU A 88 -10.90 -6.53 6.70
C GLU A 88 -10.55 -7.74 7.56
N PHE A 89 -11.35 -7.96 8.60
CA PHE A 89 -11.15 -8.95 9.66
C PHE A 89 -12.37 -9.89 9.75
N PRO A 90 -12.36 -11.03 9.04
CA PRO A 90 -13.42 -12.04 9.08
C PRO A 90 -13.28 -12.96 10.29
N GLU A 91 -14.29 -13.80 10.52
CA GLU A 91 -14.32 -14.80 11.60
C GLU A 91 -14.09 -14.20 12.99
N VAL A 92 -14.62 -13.00 13.22
CA VAL A 92 -14.58 -12.32 14.51
C VAL A 92 -15.83 -12.63 15.34
N ASP A 93 -15.74 -12.53 16.67
CA ASP A 93 -16.93 -12.57 17.52
C ASP A 93 -17.87 -11.39 17.15
N PRO A 94 -19.13 -11.65 16.71
CA PRO A 94 -20.02 -10.60 16.24
C PRO A 94 -20.41 -9.57 17.31
N ALA A 95 -20.58 -10.00 18.57
CA ALA A 95 -20.97 -9.12 19.66
C ALA A 95 -19.82 -8.16 19.99
N LEU A 96 -18.59 -8.70 20.05
CA LEU A 96 -17.38 -7.91 20.29
C LEU A 96 -17.06 -6.97 19.13
N ALA A 97 -17.24 -7.43 17.89
CA ALA A 97 -17.06 -6.60 16.70
C ALA A 97 -18.01 -5.39 16.71
N GLU A 98 -19.28 -5.60 17.06
CA GLU A 98 -20.26 -4.52 17.15
C GLU A 98 -19.98 -3.58 18.33
N GLU A 99 -19.46 -4.08 19.45
CA GLU A 99 -19.01 -3.24 20.57
C GLU A 99 -17.85 -2.32 20.16
N VAL A 100 -16.79 -2.89 19.56
CA VAL A 100 -15.64 -2.12 19.07
C VAL A 100 -16.07 -1.11 18.01
N ALA A 101 -16.88 -1.53 17.04
CA ALA A 101 -17.39 -0.65 15.99
C ALA A 101 -18.22 0.51 16.57
N ARG A 102 -19.07 0.24 17.57
CA ARG A 102 -19.81 1.30 18.28
C ARG A 102 -18.88 2.31 18.97
N GLY A 103 -17.80 1.84 19.58
CA GLY A 103 -16.77 2.70 20.19
C GLY A 103 -16.09 3.62 19.18
N ILE A 104 -15.73 3.07 18.02
CA ILE A 104 -15.14 3.80 16.89
C ILE A 104 -16.13 4.82 16.33
N ARG A 105 -17.37 4.42 16.00
CA ARG A 105 -18.42 5.31 15.46
C ARG A 105 -18.69 6.50 16.38
N ARG A 106 -18.81 6.26 17.69
CA ARG A 106 -18.97 7.34 18.69
C ARG A 106 -17.77 8.28 18.71
N THR A 107 -16.57 7.78 18.47
CA THR A 107 -15.35 8.59 18.44
C THR A 107 -15.23 9.41 17.16
N LEU A 108 -15.60 8.85 16.01
CA LEU A 108 -15.70 9.60 14.75
C LEU A 108 -16.61 10.82 14.91
N VAL A 109 -17.81 10.63 15.48
CA VAL A 109 -18.75 11.73 15.76
C VAL A 109 -18.18 12.71 16.78
N ARG A 110 -17.62 12.21 17.90
CA ARG A 110 -17.08 13.07 18.97
C ARG A 110 -15.92 13.95 18.50
N ARG A 111 -15.11 13.47 17.56
CA ARG A 111 -13.95 14.19 17.02
C ARG A 111 -14.24 14.94 15.73
N ASP A 112 -15.50 14.96 15.29
CA ASP A 112 -15.93 15.58 14.04
C ASP A 112 -15.07 15.13 12.84
N VAL A 113 -14.81 13.82 12.77
CA VAL A 113 -14.01 13.25 11.68
C VAL A 113 -14.86 13.25 10.40
N PRO A 114 -14.42 13.94 9.33
CA PRO A 114 -15.19 14.00 8.10
C PRO A 114 -15.12 12.66 7.34
N ALA A 115 -16.21 12.32 6.65
CA ALA A 115 -16.28 11.15 5.77
C ALA A 115 -15.63 11.37 4.40
N THR A 116 -15.17 12.59 4.10
CA THR A 116 -14.48 12.96 2.86
C THR A 116 -13.04 12.44 2.85
N ASP A 117 -12.37 12.57 1.71
CA ASP A 117 -10.97 12.25 1.52
C ASP A 117 -10.07 12.95 2.56
N ALA A 118 -8.93 12.33 2.85
CA ALA A 118 -7.88 12.92 3.66
C ALA A 118 -7.01 13.83 2.80
N ASN A 119 -6.66 15.00 3.35
CA ASN A 119 -5.80 15.97 2.70
C ASN A 119 -4.30 15.71 2.93
N ARG A 120 -3.96 14.68 3.70
CA ARG A 120 -2.59 14.25 4.01
C ARG A 120 -2.59 12.78 4.41
N TRP A 121 -1.43 12.14 4.35
CA TRP A 121 -1.24 10.81 4.91
C TRP A 121 -1.44 10.84 6.43
N LEU A 122 -2.30 9.94 6.93
CA LEU A 122 -2.57 9.76 8.35
C LEU A 122 -1.92 8.47 8.88
N LEU A 123 -1.59 7.53 7.99
CA LEU A 123 -0.83 6.34 8.30
C LEU A 123 0.59 6.47 7.78
N ALA A 124 1.55 5.99 8.57
CA ALA A 124 2.91 5.81 8.12
C ALA A 124 2.96 4.75 6.99
N PRO A 125 3.76 4.97 5.93
CA PRO A 125 4.03 3.93 4.96
C PRO A 125 4.80 2.78 5.63
N PRO A 126 4.64 1.54 5.16
CA PRO A 126 5.47 0.44 5.64
C PRO A 126 6.96 0.72 5.46
N ALA A 127 7.80 0.14 6.32
CA ALA A 127 9.24 0.25 6.19
C ALA A 127 9.70 -0.32 4.84
N ALA A 128 10.35 0.50 4.03
CA ALA A 128 10.78 0.15 2.68
C ALA A 128 12.25 0.53 2.48
N PRO A 129 13.02 -0.20 1.65
CA PRO A 129 14.39 0.17 1.34
C PRO A 129 14.44 1.45 0.49
N ASP A 130 15.55 2.20 0.55
CA ASP A 130 15.80 3.34 -0.34
C ASP A 130 16.25 2.90 -1.75
N ARG A 131 16.55 1.61 -1.91
CA ARG A 131 16.94 0.97 -3.17
C ARG A 131 16.10 -0.28 -3.41
N LEU A 132 15.56 -0.43 -4.62
CA LEU A 132 14.74 -1.56 -5.03
C LEU A 132 15.36 -2.23 -6.27
N GLU A 133 15.70 -3.51 -6.14
CA GLU A 133 16.22 -4.31 -7.24
C GLU A 133 15.06 -4.91 -8.05
N GLY A 134 14.95 -4.55 -9.32
CA GLY A 134 14.06 -5.18 -10.28
C GLY A 134 14.82 -5.94 -11.36
N ARG A 135 14.07 -6.48 -12.32
CA ARG A 135 14.62 -7.35 -13.35
C ARG A 135 15.36 -6.62 -14.46
N ASP A 136 14.85 -5.45 -14.81
CA ASP A 136 15.37 -4.62 -15.91
C ASP A 136 15.98 -3.30 -15.41
N ALA A 137 15.75 -2.90 -14.17
CA ALA A 137 16.40 -1.76 -13.55
C ALA A 137 16.57 -1.95 -12.04
N THR A 138 17.42 -1.11 -11.47
CA THR A 138 17.41 -0.81 -10.04
C THR A 138 16.86 0.60 -9.84
N LEU A 139 15.92 0.76 -8.92
CA LEU A 139 15.46 2.08 -8.46
C LEU A 139 16.19 2.49 -7.19
N SER A 140 16.49 3.77 -7.06
CA SER A 140 16.98 4.34 -5.81
C SER A 140 16.49 5.77 -5.61
N VAL A 141 16.11 6.12 -4.38
CA VAL A 141 15.76 7.49 -4.01
C VAL A 141 16.86 8.12 -3.18
N ALA A 142 17.45 9.20 -3.69
CA ALA A 142 18.46 9.98 -2.98
C ALA A 142 18.40 11.45 -3.42
N ASN A 143 18.72 12.37 -2.51
CA ASN A 143 18.85 13.81 -2.81
C ASN A 143 17.64 14.41 -3.56
N GLY A 144 16.42 14.03 -3.16
CA GLY A 144 15.19 14.53 -3.80
C GLY A 144 14.96 14.02 -5.23
N ARG A 145 15.61 12.91 -5.63
CA ARG A 145 15.50 12.32 -6.96
C ARG A 145 15.26 10.81 -6.91
N LEU A 146 14.46 10.31 -7.85
CA LEU A 146 14.35 8.89 -8.18
C LEU A 146 15.29 8.58 -9.35
N THR A 147 16.15 7.57 -9.19
CA THR A 147 17.08 7.14 -10.24
C THR A 147 16.73 5.75 -10.73
N PHE A 148 16.55 5.61 -12.04
CA PHE A 148 16.48 4.34 -12.76
C PHE A 148 17.87 3.97 -13.29
N THR A 149 18.49 2.93 -12.72
CA THR A 149 19.72 2.34 -13.24
C THR A 149 19.37 1.09 -14.04
N TYR A 150 19.28 1.19 -15.36
CA TYR A 150 18.84 0.07 -16.20
C TYR A 150 19.92 -1.01 -16.33
N LYS A 151 19.53 -2.26 -16.15
CA LYS A 151 20.41 -3.43 -16.28
C LYS A 151 20.77 -3.67 -17.76
N ARG A 152 21.82 -4.46 -18.00
CA ARG A 152 22.21 -4.85 -19.38
C ARG A 152 21.08 -5.60 -20.10
N SER A 153 20.27 -6.34 -19.36
CA SER A 153 19.07 -7.06 -19.84
C SER A 153 17.95 -6.15 -20.34
N ALA A 154 17.94 -4.86 -19.98
CA ALA A 154 16.93 -3.91 -20.44
C ALA A 154 17.16 -3.52 -21.90
N GLY A 155 16.09 -3.65 -22.71
CA GLY A 155 16.11 -3.28 -24.12
C GLY A 155 16.32 -1.77 -24.34
N ARG A 156 16.76 -1.39 -25.55
CA ARG A 156 17.10 0.00 -25.90
C ARG A 156 15.99 1.01 -25.57
N LYS A 157 14.71 0.64 -25.80
CA LYS A 157 13.56 1.49 -25.50
C LYS A 157 13.49 1.91 -24.03
N LYS A 158 13.85 1.05 -23.08
CA LYS A 158 13.87 1.36 -21.64
C LYS A 158 14.84 2.50 -21.31
N LYS A 159 15.93 2.61 -22.06
CA LYS A 159 17.03 3.55 -21.82
C LYS A 159 16.86 4.86 -22.58
N ALA A 160 15.70 5.09 -23.20
CA ALA A 160 15.48 6.23 -24.09
C ALA A 160 15.55 7.58 -23.36
N LEU A 161 15.23 7.62 -22.06
CA LEU A 161 15.28 8.83 -21.24
C LEU A 161 16.62 9.00 -20.49
N GLY A 162 17.54 8.05 -20.64
CA GLY A 162 18.84 8.04 -19.95
C GLY A 162 19.22 6.67 -19.41
N ASN A 163 20.50 6.51 -19.06
CA ASN A 163 20.98 5.32 -18.34
C ASN A 163 22.26 5.64 -17.54
N PRO A 164 22.15 6.07 -16.26
CA PRO A 164 20.90 6.14 -15.48
C PRO A 164 19.98 7.28 -15.94
N TRP A 165 18.66 7.09 -15.77
CA TRP A 165 17.68 8.16 -15.88
C TRP A 165 17.32 8.67 -14.49
N GLN A 166 17.36 9.98 -14.27
CA GLN A 166 17.10 10.61 -12.97
C GLN A 166 15.92 11.57 -13.09
N VAL A 167 14.97 11.43 -12.18
CA VAL A 167 13.73 12.22 -12.16
C VAL A 167 13.63 12.94 -10.82
N PRO A 168 13.50 14.28 -10.79
CA PRO A 168 13.14 15.00 -9.57
C PRO A 168 11.85 14.47 -8.97
N LEU A 169 11.78 14.31 -7.65
CA LEU A 169 10.58 13.80 -7.00
C LEU A 169 9.37 14.74 -7.19
N GLY A 170 9.61 16.05 -7.32
CA GLY A 170 8.56 17.04 -7.58
C GLY A 170 7.91 16.93 -8.96
N ASP A 171 8.56 16.25 -9.90
CA ASP A 171 8.04 16.08 -11.28
C ASP A 171 7.24 14.78 -11.40
N ILE A 172 7.20 13.95 -10.35
CA ILE A 172 6.47 12.69 -10.31
C ILE A 172 5.10 12.96 -9.69
N VAL A 173 4.04 12.75 -10.47
CA VAL A 173 2.66 12.95 -10.01
C VAL A 173 2.00 11.70 -9.52
N ASP A 174 2.40 10.51 -9.99
CA ASP A 174 1.78 9.27 -9.55
C ASP A 174 2.75 8.07 -9.59
N VAL A 175 2.42 7.06 -8.79
CA VAL A 175 3.16 5.79 -8.72
C VAL A 175 2.17 4.64 -8.74
N GLU A 176 2.27 3.81 -9.76
CA GLU A 176 1.50 2.60 -9.93
C GLU A 176 2.34 1.38 -9.56
N TRP A 177 1.67 0.39 -8.96
CA TRP A 177 2.23 -0.92 -8.72
C TRP A 177 1.26 -2.00 -9.18
N THR A 178 1.79 -3.08 -9.72
CA THR A 178 1.03 -4.27 -10.05
C THR A 178 1.85 -5.49 -9.67
N PRO A 179 1.28 -6.47 -8.94
CA PRO A 179 1.99 -7.70 -8.62
C PRO A 179 2.07 -8.63 -9.82
N GLY A 180 3.08 -9.50 -9.84
CA GLY A 180 3.13 -10.61 -10.76
C GLY A 180 2.06 -11.67 -10.44
N ARG A 181 0.85 -11.52 -10.99
CA ARG A 181 -0.24 -12.51 -10.90
C ARG A 181 -0.38 -13.31 -12.20
N GLY A 182 -0.59 -14.62 -12.07
CA GLY A 182 -0.71 -15.57 -13.19
C GLY A 182 0.47 -16.53 -13.30
N GLY A 183 0.31 -17.64 -14.03
CA GLY A 183 1.35 -18.65 -14.27
C GLY A 183 2.60 -18.12 -14.99
N LEU A 184 3.29 -18.98 -15.75
CA LEU A 184 4.67 -18.83 -16.28
C LEU A 184 5.09 -17.52 -17.02
N GLY A 185 4.28 -16.46 -17.11
CA GLY A 185 4.63 -15.20 -17.80
C GLY A 185 4.22 -13.88 -17.15
N GLY A 186 3.37 -13.85 -16.11
CA GLY A 186 2.91 -12.60 -15.49
C GLY A 186 3.99 -12.03 -14.57
N ARG A 187 4.53 -10.83 -14.88
CA ARG A 187 5.50 -10.15 -14.01
C ARG A 187 4.90 -8.87 -13.49
N GLY A 188 5.15 -8.59 -12.22
CA GLY A 188 4.79 -7.33 -11.62
C GLY A 188 5.64 -6.19 -12.16
N PHE A 189 5.22 -4.98 -11.84
CA PHE A 189 5.97 -3.78 -12.16
C PHE A 189 5.66 -2.67 -11.16
N LEU A 190 6.59 -1.73 -11.07
CA LEU A 190 6.39 -0.41 -10.50
C LEU A 190 6.55 0.60 -11.64
N ARG A 191 5.66 1.58 -11.73
CA ARG A 191 5.66 2.55 -12.80
C ARG A 191 5.35 3.94 -12.26
N ILE A 192 6.10 4.94 -12.71
CA ILE A 192 5.84 6.33 -12.34
C ILE A 192 5.12 7.06 -13.47
N THR A 193 4.40 8.12 -13.11
CA THR A 193 3.86 9.12 -14.03
C THR A 193 4.48 10.45 -13.67
N THR A 194 5.01 11.15 -14.67
CA THR A 194 5.53 12.51 -14.59
C THR A 194 4.63 13.48 -15.36
N ASP A 195 4.64 14.76 -14.98
CA ASP A 195 3.79 15.79 -15.59
C ASP A 195 4.07 16.01 -17.09
N ASP A 196 5.34 16.13 -17.48
CA ASP A 196 5.70 16.55 -18.84
C ASP A 196 6.08 15.40 -19.79
N ASP A 197 6.49 14.25 -19.24
CA ASP A 197 7.15 13.18 -20.03
C ASP A 197 6.31 11.90 -20.17
N THR A 198 5.11 11.83 -19.59
CA THR A 198 4.28 10.62 -19.68
C THR A 198 3.42 10.63 -20.94
N PRO A 199 3.59 9.67 -21.88
CA PRO A 199 2.73 9.57 -23.05
C PRO A 199 1.31 9.16 -22.67
N VAL A 200 0.31 9.69 -23.39
CA VAL A 200 -1.11 9.31 -23.22
C VAL A 200 -1.30 7.80 -23.40
N GLU A 201 -0.68 7.21 -24.42
CA GLU A 201 -0.64 5.76 -24.60
C GLU A 201 0.69 5.20 -24.08
N ARG A 202 0.64 4.50 -22.95
CA ARG A 202 1.84 3.97 -22.32
C ARG A 202 2.24 2.61 -22.91
N PRO A 203 3.52 2.41 -23.26
CA PRO A 203 3.99 1.11 -23.70
C PRO A 203 3.89 0.07 -22.58
N LYS A 204 3.93 -1.22 -22.94
CA LYS A 204 3.99 -2.32 -21.96
C LYS A 204 5.16 -2.10 -20.98
N PRO A 205 5.04 -2.45 -19.69
CA PRO A 205 6.07 -2.17 -18.67
C PRO A 205 7.51 -2.60 -19.05
N LYS A 206 7.65 -3.73 -19.76
CA LYS A 206 8.95 -4.21 -20.29
C LYS A 206 9.62 -3.29 -21.33
N HIS A 207 8.92 -2.29 -21.83
CA HIS A 207 9.37 -1.35 -22.84
C HIS A 207 9.26 0.12 -22.40
N ASP A 208 8.56 0.38 -21.29
CA ASP A 208 8.38 1.72 -20.72
C ASP A 208 9.63 2.14 -19.91
N PRO A 209 10.32 3.24 -20.28
CA PRO A 209 11.39 3.82 -19.46
C PRO A 209 10.95 4.12 -18.03
N ALA A 210 9.72 4.59 -17.84
CA ALA A 210 9.15 4.97 -16.56
C ALA A 210 8.61 3.80 -15.74
N ALA A 211 8.83 2.57 -16.19
CA ALA A 211 8.54 1.37 -15.42
C ALA A 211 9.81 0.65 -14.98
N MET A 212 9.68 -0.21 -13.98
CA MET A 212 10.63 -1.26 -13.65
C MET A 212 9.83 -2.55 -13.48
N VAL A 213 10.27 -3.62 -14.15
CA VAL A 213 9.68 -4.96 -13.98
C VAL A 213 10.22 -5.56 -12.69
N THR A 214 9.33 -6.05 -11.82
CA THR A 214 9.74 -6.67 -10.54
C THR A 214 10.48 -7.99 -10.77
N GLU A 215 11.44 -8.28 -9.88
CA GLU A 215 11.96 -9.64 -9.76
C GLU A 215 10.92 -10.55 -9.09
N ARG A 216 11.03 -11.85 -9.34
CA ARG A 216 10.14 -12.84 -8.70
C ARG A 216 10.28 -12.74 -7.18
N GLY A 217 9.17 -12.52 -6.48
CA GLY A 217 9.14 -12.41 -5.01
C GLY A 217 9.47 -11.02 -4.46
N ALA A 218 9.83 -10.04 -5.31
CA ALA A 218 10.09 -8.66 -4.91
C ALA A 218 8.82 -7.79 -4.92
N ASP A 219 7.65 -8.37 -5.14
CA ASP A 219 6.39 -7.62 -5.29
C ASP A 219 6.03 -6.83 -4.03
N VAL A 220 6.23 -7.39 -2.83
CA VAL A 220 5.99 -6.66 -1.56
C VAL A 220 7.02 -5.55 -1.33
N ASP A 221 8.29 -5.77 -1.69
CA ASP A 221 9.31 -4.71 -1.64
C ASP A 221 8.96 -3.57 -2.58
N ALA A 222 8.49 -3.88 -3.79
CA ALA A 222 8.05 -2.90 -4.76
C ALA A 222 6.83 -2.12 -4.28
N LEU A 223 5.86 -2.80 -3.64
CA LEU A 223 4.70 -2.16 -3.05
C LEU A 223 5.09 -1.21 -1.92
N PHE A 224 5.95 -1.64 -0.99
CA PHE A 224 6.39 -0.81 0.13
C PHE A 224 7.23 0.37 -0.36
N PHE A 225 8.10 0.15 -1.35
CA PHE A 225 8.87 1.21 -2.00
C PHE A 225 7.95 2.24 -2.65
N ALA A 226 6.93 1.80 -3.40
CA ALA A 226 5.95 2.67 -4.03
C ALA A 226 5.16 3.49 -3.00
N ALA A 227 4.70 2.86 -1.90
CA ALA A 227 4.01 3.56 -0.81
C ALA A 227 4.90 4.62 -0.16
N ARG A 228 6.17 4.30 0.12
CA ARG A 228 7.15 5.27 0.65
C ARG A 228 7.50 6.36 -0.36
N LEU A 229 7.52 6.06 -1.66
CA LEU A 229 7.73 7.06 -2.71
C LEU A 229 6.55 8.03 -2.77
N LEU A 230 5.32 7.52 -2.66
CA LEU A 230 4.10 8.32 -2.69
C LEU A 230 4.11 9.41 -1.60
N THR A 231 4.56 9.08 -0.39
CA THR A 231 4.69 10.07 0.70
C THR A 231 5.79 11.12 0.49
N ARG A 232 6.70 10.91 -0.48
CA ARG A 232 7.75 11.90 -0.80
C ARG A 232 7.36 12.82 -1.94
N ILE A 233 6.52 12.34 -2.86
CA ILE A 233 6.03 13.12 -4.01
C ILE A 233 4.73 13.88 -3.65
N ARG A 234 3.98 13.40 -2.65
CA ARG A 234 2.81 14.06 -2.06
C ARG A 234 2.99 14.14 -0.54
N PRO A 235 3.87 15.01 0.00
CA PRO A 235 4.16 15.06 1.43
C PRO A 235 2.97 15.50 2.30
#